data_AF-A0A238ZUL1-F1
#
_entry.id   AF-A0A238ZUL1-F1
#
_cell.length_a   1.000
_cell.length_b   1.000
_cell.length_c   1.000
_cell.angle_alpha   90.00
_cell.angle_beta   90.00
_cell.angle_gamma   90.00
#
_symmetry.space_group_name_H-M   'P 1'
#
loop_
_entity.id
_entity.type
_entity.pdbx_description
1 polymer ?
#
loop_
_entity_poly.entity_id
_entity_poly.type
_entity_poly.pdbx_seq_one_letter_code
_entity_poly.pdbx_strand_id
1 'polypeptide(L)'
;MTIARTAAQHGAVALARTRVERFVHESGTVTGAVVRDLESGREIVTRAKRVINATGVWTDEMHRAAGTDGPFSVRSSKGVHILVPRERIDLATGLILRTEKSVLFVIPWERHWIIGTTDTEWDHDKVHPAASGADLDYLLGRVNAVLREPLSHANVEGIYAGLRPLLAGTGDDTARLSREHAVAEPVPGLTVVAGGTYTTSRVMAADAVDHAAAGLGRAVSPSLTDKLPLVGAVGYHEMWQHRDAVARRFQVPAGLVEHLLGRYGSHAGEVLALIAEHPDLAAQVPGAEGYRMAEIHYAVTHDGALHLEDVLTRRTRVSIEDAGRGLTAAPRSPRSWGGCSAGTANGCTRRSPSTPSGYTPSAAPRRPPTTRRPPLPAWRHLTRWPRRTRLVA
;
A
#
# COMPACT_ATOMS: atom_id res chain seq x y z
N MET A 1 4.11 -0.48 5.70
CA MET A 1 4.21 0.60 6.72
C MET A 1 5.00 0.14 7.94
N THR A 2 4.68 -1.02 8.52
CA THR A 2 5.35 -1.58 9.71
C THR A 2 6.88 -1.55 9.64
N ILE A 3 7.49 -1.95 8.52
CA ILE A 3 8.94 -1.87 8.32
C ILE A 3 9.46 -0.44 8.42
N ALA A 4 8.84 0.52 7.72
CA ALA A 4 9.24 1.92 7.75
C ALA A 4 9.09 2.55 9.14
N ARG A 5 8.02 2.21 9.88
CA ARG A 5 7.82 2.64 11.28
C ARG A 5 8.86 2.04 12.22
N THR A 6 9.19 0.76 12.04
CA THR A 6 10.25 0.10 12.82
C THR A 6 11.59 0.78 12.56
N ALA A 7 11.92 1.07 11.29
CA ALA A 7 13.12 1.84 10.96
C ALA A 7 13.13 3.22 11.62
N ALA A 8 12.00 3.93 11.61
CA ALA A 8 11.86 5.24 12.26
C ALA A 8 12.07 5.17 13.79
N GLN A 9 11.54 4.14 14.47
CA GLN A 9 11.82 3.92 15.89
C GLN A 9 13.30 3.68 16.21
N HIS A 10 14.09 3.23 15.22
CA HIS A 10 15.54 3.10 15.32
C HIS A 10 16.30 4.34 14.78
N GLY A 11 15.61 5.47 14.58
CA GLY A 11 16.18 6.76 14.21
C GLY A 11 16.31 7.01 12.70
N ALA A 12 15.73 6.16 11.85
CA ALA A 12 15.71 6.40 10.41
C ALA A 12 14.69 7.49 10.03
N VAL A 13 15.08 8.40 9.13
CA VAL A 13 14.14 9.38 8.57
C VAL A 13 13.46 8.77 7.33
N ALA A 14 12.14 8.55 7.43
CA ALA A 14 11.33 8.05 6.32
C ALA A 14 10.42 9.16 5.78
N LEU A 15 10.55 9.49 4.49
CA LEU A 15 9.75 10.51 3.82
C LEU A 15 8.95 9.89 2.67
N ALA A 16 7.63 9.89 2.81
CA ALA A 16 6.72 9.62 1.70
C ALA A 16 6.56 10.86 0.80
N ARG A 17 5.95 10.69 -0.38
CA ARG A 17 5.68 11.79 -1.34
C ARG A 17 6.93 12.60 -1.69
N THR A 18 8.09 11.96 -1.64
CA THR A 18 9.39 12.57 -1.93
C THR A 18 10.01 11.79 -3.07
N ARG A 19 10.09 12.41 -4.24
CA ARG A 19 10.54 11.76 -5.47
C ARG A 19 11.97 12.15 -5.78
N VAL A 20 12.83 11.18 -6.09
CA VAL A 20 14.16 11.44 -6.63
C VAL A 20 14.00 11.94 -8.07
N GLU A 21 14.51 13.13 -8.36
CA GLU A 21 14.49 13.72 -9.72
C GLU A 21 15.81 13.43 -10.45
N ARG A 22 16.94 13.45 -9.73
CA ARG A 22 18.28 13.14 -10.26
C ARG A 22 19.26 12.80 -9.15
N PHE A 23 20.33 12.09 -9.48
CA PHE A 23 21.44 11.86 -8.56
C PHE A 23 22.43 13.03 -8.56
N VAL A 24 23.12 13.21 -7.43
CA VAL A 24 24.22 14.16 -7.27
C VAL A 24 25.53 13.39 -7.41
N HIS A 25 26.41 13.86 -8.28
CA HIS A 25 27.70 13.24 -8.54
C HIS A 25 28.86 14.17 -8.13
N GLU A 26 29.89 13.59 -7.53
CA GLU A 26 31.17 14.24 -7.25
C GLU A 26 32.30 13.31 -7.69
N SER A 27 33.16 13.79 -8.59
CA SER A 27 34.28 13.00 -9.15
C SER A 27 33.85 11.61 -9.67
N GLY A 28 32.70 11.55 -10.35
CA GLY A 28 32.14 10.30 -10.90
C GLY A 28 31.44 9.40 -9.89
N THR A 29 31.40 9.76 -8.60
CA THR A 29 30.72 9.00 -7.54
C THR A 29 29.39 9.63 -7.19
N VAL A 30 28.33 8.82 -7.02
CA VAL A 30 27.04 9.28 -6.50
C VAL A 30 27.15 9.59 -5.01
N THR A 31 26.91 10.85 -4.63
CA THR A 31 27.03 11.35 -3.25
C THR A 31 25.71 11.91 -2.69
N GLY A 32 24.60 11.63 -3.37
CA GLY A 32 23.27 12.05 -2.93
C GLY A 32 22.26 12.12 -4.07
N ALA A 33 21.19 12.86 -3.83
CA ALA A 33 20.12 13.06 -4.80
C ALA A 33 19.47 14.44 -4.65
N VAL A 34 18.90 14.93 -5.74
CA VAL A 34 17.92 16.01 -5.67
C VAL A 34 16.55 15.38 -5.60
N VAL A 35 15.82 15.67 -4.53
CA VAL A 35 14.50 15.15 -4.27
C VAL A 35 13.47 16.27 -4.32
N ARG A 36 12.29 15.97 -4.86
CA ARG A 36 11.14 16.87 -4.89
C ARG A 36 10.10 16.40 -3.87
N ASP A 37 9.75 17.28 -2.96
CA ASP A 37 8.56 17.14 -2.12
C ASP A 37 7.33 17.37 -3.00
N LEU A 38 6.50 16.34 -3.16
CA LEU A 38 5.32 16.40 -4.02
C LEU A 38 4.15 17.15 -3.37
N GLU A 39 4.19 17.43 -2.07
CA GLU A 39 3.17 18.23 -1.38
C GLU A 39 3.40 19.72 -1.58
N SER A 40 4.66 20.18 -1.49
CA SER A 40 5.02 21.60 -1.62
C SER A 40 5.63 21.98 -2.97
N GLY A 41 6.06 21.00 -3.77
CA GLY A 41 6.81 21.20 -5.01
C GLY A 41 8.28 21.57 -4.80
N ARG A 42 8.74 21.73 -3.55
CA ARG A 42 10.10 22.16 -3.21
C ARG A 42 11.14 21.10 -3.58
N GLU A 43 12.23 21.51 -4.21
CA GLU A 43 13.42 20.68 -4.39
C GLU A 43 14.37 20.79 -3.20
N ILE A 44 14.94 19.67 -2.81
CA ILE A 44 15.89 19.55 -1.70
C ILE A 44 17.07 18.72 -2.20
N VAL A 45 18.28 19.24 -2.01
CA VAL A 45 19.50 18.48 -2.28
C VAL A 45 19.84 17.70 -1.02
N THR A 46 19.90 16.37 -1.11
CA THR A 46 20.33 15.49 -0.03
C THR A 46 21.73 14.97 -0.34
N ARG A 47 22.54 14.81 0.71
CA ARG A 47 23.88 14.21 0.62
C ARG A 47 23.92 12.92 1.42
N ALA A 48 24.60 11.92 0.89
CA ALA A 48 24.78 10.62 1.52
C ALA A 48 26.14 10.05 1.14
N LYS A 49 26.72 9.24 2.03
CA LYS A 49 27.98 8.52 1.73
C LYS A 49 27.77 7.40 0.71
N ARG A 50 26.57 6.80 0.72
CA ARG A 50 26.13 5.70 -0.15
C ARG A 50 24.65 5.88 -0.43
N VAL A 51 24.23 5.51 -1.62
CA VAL A 51 22.82 5.56 -2.05
C VAL A 51 22.39 4.16 -2.47
N ILE A 52 21.23 3.70 -1.98
CA ILE A 52 20.62 2.43 -2.38
C ILE A 52 19.38 2.72 -3.22
N ASN A 53 19.36 2.23 -4.45
CA ASN A 53 18.20 2.23 -5.33
C ASN A 53 17.43 0.91 -5.16
N ALA A 54 16.26 0.98 -4.51
CA ALA A 54 15.33 -0.13 -4.32
C ALA A 54 13.95 0.21 -4.91
N THR A 55 13.93 0.70 -6.15
CA THR A 55 12.73 1.27 -6.79
C THR A 55 11.94 0.26 -7.64
N GLY A 56 12.21 -1.04 -7.53
CA GLY A 56 11.38 -2.10 -8.15
C GLY A 56 11.21 -1.92 -9.66
N VAL A 57 9.97 -1.74 -10.13
CA VAL A 57 9.67 -1.56 -11.56
C VAL A 57 10.21 -0.25 -12.16
N TRP A 58 10.69 0.67 -11.33
CA TRP A 58 11.32 1.93 -11.75
C TRP A 58 12.86 1.86 -11.84
N THR A 59 13.45 0.67 -11.71
CA THR A 59 14.91 0.49 -11.66
C THR A 59 15.60 1.06 -12.90
N ASP A 60 15.08 0.79 -14.10
CA ASP A 60 15.68 1.24 -15.36
C ASP A 60 15.59 2.77 -15.55
N GLU A 61 14.53 3.41 -15.05
CA GLU A 61 14.46 4.87 -14.96
C GLU A 61 15.55 5.43 -14.06
N MET A 62 15.84 4.77 -12.94
CA MET A 62 16.88 5.21 -12.01
C MET A 62 18.29 4.95 -12.55
N HIS A 63 18.52 3.89 -13.31
CA HIS A 63 19.77 3.71 -14.05
C HIS A 63 20.04 4.90 -14.98
N ARG A 64 19.05 5.26 -15.83
CA ARG A 64 19.15 6.42 -16.71
C ARG A 64 19.35 7.73 -15.95
N ALA A 65 18.66 7.92 -14.84
CA ALA A 65 18.84 9.10 -13.98
C ALA A 65 20.23 9.18 -13.34
N ALA A 66 20.93 8.05 -13.21
CA ALA A 66 22.32 7.96 -12.75
C ALA A 66 23.35 8.00 -13.91
N GLY A 67 22.90 8.12 -15.16
CA GLY A 67 23.77 8.16 -16.33
C GLY A 67 24.41 6.82 -16.69
N THR A 68 23.73 5.70 -16.41
CA THR A 68 24.19 4.34 -16.71
C THR A 68 23.05 3.52 -17.32
N ASP A 69 23.38 2.51 -18.13
CA ASP A 69 22.40 1.51 -18.57
C ASP A 69 22.14 0.44 -17.49
N GLY A 70 22.96 0.43 -16.44
CA GLY A 70 22.90 -0.51 -15.33
C GLY A 70 23.36 -1.93 -15.71
N PRO A 71 23.43 -2.84 -14.73
CA PRO A 71 23.97 -4.19 -14.93
C PRO A 71 22.88 -5.22 -15.31
N PHE A 72 21.62 -4.80 -15.29
CA PHE A 72 20.44 -5.59 -15.60
C PHE A 72 19.28 -4.65 -15.93
N SER A 73 18.24 -5.17 -16.61
CA SER A 73 16.99 -4.45 -16.83
C SER A 73 15.81 -5.09 -16.10
N VAL A 74 14.74 -4.32 -15.91
CA VAL A 74 13.53 -4.78 -15.23
C VAL A 74 12.33 -4.71 -16.16
N ARG A 75 11.84 -5.89 -16.56
CA ARG A 75 10.56 -6.01 -17.28
C ARG A 75 9.40 -6.05 -16.29
N SER A 76 8.36 -5.27 -16.58
CA SER A 76 7.13 -5.29 -15.79
C SER A 76 6.16 -6.36 -16.28
N SER A 77 5.67 -7.20 -15.37
CA SER A 77 4.51 -8.08 -15.61
C SER A 77 3.36 -7.67 -14.70
N LYS A 78 2.19 -7.44 -15.27
CA LYS A 78 0.95 -7.16 -14.55
C LYS A 78 0.33 -8.46 -14.04
N GLY A 79 0.06 -8.47 -12.73
CA GLY A 79 -0.77 -9.46 -12.07
C GLY A 79 -2.03 -8.84 -11.49
N VAL A 80 -3.18 -9.43 -11.81
CA VAL A 80 -4.52 -9.02 -11.34
C VAL A 80 -5.10 -10.04 -10.40
N HIS A 81 -5.78 -9.56 -9.35
CA HIS A 81 -6.59 -10.38 -8.45
C HIS A 81 -7.99 -9.78 -8.31
N ILE A 82 -8.95 -10.66 -8.07
CA ILE A 82 -10.33 -10.31 -7.77
C ILE A 82 -10.71 -10.76 -6.37
N LEU A 83 -11.65 -10.04 -5.76
CA LEU A 83 -12.27 -10.39 -4.49
C LEU A 83 -13.73 -10.75 -4.73
N VAL A 84 -14.15 -11.87 -4.16
CA VAL A 84 -15.55 -12.31 -4.15
C VAL A 84 -15.99 -12.61 -2.72
N PRO A 85 -17.30 -12.49 -2.39
CA PRO A 85 -17.77 -12.73 -1.03
C PRO A 85 -17.45 -14.14 -0.52
N ARG A 86 -17.15 -14.27 0.77
CA ARG A 86 -16.73 -15.53 1.40
C ARG A 86 -17.75 -16.66 1.21
N GLU A 87 -19.03 -16.33 1.22
CA GLU A 87 -20.17 -17.23 1.07
C GLU A 87 -20.34 -17.78 -0.36
N ARG A 88 -19.65 -17.21 -1.36
CA ARG A 88 -19.74 -17.69 -2.76
C ARG A 88 -18.96 -18.97 -3.02
N ILE A 89 -18.05 -19.34 -2.13
CA ILE A 89 -17.28 -20.59 -2.21
C ILE A 89 -17.32 -21.27 -0.84
N ASP A 90 -18.05 -22.38 -0.78
CA ASP A 90 -18.19 -23.20 0.43
C ASP A 90 -16.98 -24.12 0.64
N LEU A 91 -15.86 -23.50 1.03
CA LEU A 91 -14.62 -24.19 1.40
C LEU A 91 -14.06 -23.58 2.69
N ALA A 92 -13.40 -24.40 3.50
CA ALA A 92 -12.67 -23.93 4.68
C ALA A 92 -11.24 -23.48 4.36
N THR A 93 -10.61 -24.13 3.36
CA THR A 93 -9.20 -23.95 2.99
C THR A 93 -9.03 -23.38 1.59
N GLY A 94 -7.86 -22.80 1.32
CA GLY A 94 -7.51 -22.32 -0.02
C GLY A 94 -7.30 -23.42 -1.05
N LEU A 95 -7.38 -23.04 -2.33
CA LEU A 95 -7.06 -23.89 -3.48
C LEU A 95 -5.86 -23.33 -4.23
N ILE A 96 -5.08 -24.24 -4.82
CA ILE A 96 -4.04 -23.92 -5.79
C ILE A 96 -4.33 -24.73 -7.04
N LEU A 97 -4.71 -24.05 -8.12
CA LEU A 97 -5.02 -24.66 -9.41
C LEU A 97 -3.83 -24.48 -10.34
N ARG A 98 -3.51 -25.51 -11.11
CA ARG A 98 -2.54 -25.37 -12.20
C ARG A 98 -3.21 -24.68 -13.39
N THR A 99 -2.52 -23.72 -13.96
CA THR A 99 -2.85 -23.13 -15.27
C THR A 99 -1.80 -23.57 -16.28
N GLU A 100 -1.98 -23.22 -17.55
CA GLU A 100 -1.01 -23.56 -18.61
C GLU A 100 0.40 -23.00 -18.36
N LYS A 101 0.50 -21.82 -17.73
CA LYS A 101 1.77 -21.10 -17.56
C LYS A 101 2.21 -20.89 -16.11
N SER A 102 1.29 -21.05 -15.16
CA SER A 102 1.49 -20.71 -13.74
C SER A 102 0.47 -21.41 -12.84
N VAL A 103 0.25 -20.90 -11.63
CA VAL A 103 -0.80 -21.34 -10.70
C VAL A 103 -1.82 -20.22 -10.44
N LEU A 104 -3.07 -20.62 -10.21
CA LEU A 104 -4.13 -19.76 -9.71
C LEU A 104 -4.38 -20.12 -8.24
N PHE A 105 -4.25 -19.13 -7.37
CA PHE A 105 -4.59 -19.18 -5.96
C PHE A 105 -6.04 -18.73 -5.74
N VAL A 106 -6.75 -19.47 -4.89
CA VAL A 106 -8.05 -19.10 -4.33
C VAL A 106 -7.88 -19.13 -2.82
N ILE A 107 -7.69 -17.96 -2.20
CA ILE A 107 -7.25 -17.84 -0.81
C ILE A 107 -8.40 -17.29 0.04
N PRO A 108 -8.79 -17.97 1.14
CA PRO A 108 -9.78 -17.43 2.04
C PRO A 108 -9.16 -16.25 2.79
N TRP A 109 -9.86 -15.12 2.83
CA TRP A 109 -9.33 -13.90 3.40
C TRP A 109 -10.42 -13.05 4.04
N GLU A 110 -10.52 -13.14 5.36
CA GLU A 110 -11.57 -12.49 6.16
C GLU A 110 -12.96 -12.76 5.56
N ARG A 111 -13.65 -11.72 5.07
CA ARG A 111 -14.98 -11.77 4.46
C ARG A 111 -14.99 -12.08 2.96
N HIS A 112 -13.84 -12.38 2.37
CA HIS A 112 -13.68 -12.57 0.94
C HIS A 112 -12.89 -13.83 0.60
N TRP A 113 -12.91 -14.16 -0.68
CA TRP A 113 -11.90 -14.97 -1.35
C TRP A 113 -11.07 -14.07 -2.27
N ILE A 114 -9.75 -14.18 -2.17
CA ILE A 114 -8.84 -13.59 -3.16
C ILE A 114 -8.58 -14.65 -4.23
N ILE A 115 -8.88 -14.30 -5.49
CA ILE A 115 -8.66 -15.18 -6.65
C ILE A 115 -7.67 -14.49 -7.59
N GLY A 116 -6.55 -15.16 -7.88
CA GLY A 116 -5.50 -14.61 -8.74
C GLY A 116 -4.33 -15.57 -8.91
N THR A 117 -3.32 -15.27 -9.70
CA THR A 117 -3.12 -14.02 -10.44
C THR A 117 -3.12 -14.25 -11.95
N THR A 118 -3.28 -13.17 -12.71
CA THR A 118 -2.85 -13.11 -14.11
C THR A 118 -1.33 -12.89 -14.21
N ASP A 119 -0.78 -13.11 -15.41
CA ASP A 119 0.61 -12.81 -15.77
C ASP A 119 0.62 -12.27 -17.21
N THR A 120 0.62 -10.96 -17.34
CA THR A 120 0.53 -10.25 -18.63
C THR A 120 1.62 -9.21 -18.74
N GLU A 121 2.23 -9.09 -19.92
CA GLU A 121 3.24 -8.05 -20.14
C GLU A 121 2.63 -6.65 -20.00
N TRP A 122 3.41 -5.69 -19.50
CA TRP A 122 2.95 -4.33 -19.24
C TRP A 122 3.98 -3.29 -19.70
N ASP A 123 3.58 -2.48 -20.67
CA ASP A 123 4.36 -1.40 -21.28
C ASP A 123 3.70 -0.01 -21.13
N HIS A 124 2.64 0.09 -20.31
CA HIS A 124 1.91 1.32 -20.04
C HIS A 124 2.36 1.98 -18.73
N ASP A 125 1.57 2.94 -18.24
CA ASP A 125 1.84 3.66 -16.99
C ASP A 125 2.09 2.70 -15.81
N LYS A 126 3.26 2.84 -15.18
CA LYS A 126 3.66 2.04 -14.01
C LYS A 126 2.99 2.50 -12.71
N VAL A 127 2.49 3.74 -12.67
CA VAL A 127 1.89 4.33 -11.46
C VAL A 127 0.49 3.77 -11.23
N HIS A 128 -0.30 3.63 -12.30
CA HIS A 128 -1.69 3.17 -12.22
C HIS A 128 -1.95 1.93 -13.10
N PRO A 129 -1.37 0.76 -12.77
CA PRO A 129 -1.68 -0.47 -13.48
C PRO A 129 -3.17 -0.81 -13.32
N ALA A 130 -3.81 -1.17 -14.42
CA ALA A 130 -5.25 -1.42 -14.46
C ALA A 130 -5.57 -2.84 -14.94
N ALA A 131 -6.57 -3.43 -14.29
CA ALA A 131 -7.20 -4.66 -14.76
C ALA A 131 -8.06 -4.37 -15.99
N SER A 132 -8.10 -5.32 -16.92
CA SER A 132 -8.97 -5.31 -18.10
C SER A 132 -10.13 -6.30 -17.92
N GLY A 133 -11.16 -6.20 -18.77
CA GLY A 133 -12.23 -7.21 -18.81
C GLY A 133 -11.70 -8.62 -19.10
N ALA A 134 -10.69 -8.72 -19.97
CA ALA A 134 -10.03 -9.98 -20.30
C ALA A 134 -9.31 -10.62 -19.10
N ASP A 135 -8.74 -9.82 -18.19
CA ASP A 135 -8.18 -10.33 -16.94
C ASP A 135 -9.26 -10.99 -16.07
N LEU A 136 -10.44 -10.36 -15.98
CA LEU A 136 -11.58 -10.88 -15.23
C LEU A 136 -12.13 -12.17 -15.85
N ASP A 137 -12.35 -12.17 -17.16
CA ASP A 137 -12.84 -13.34 -17.90
C ASP A 137 -11.89 -14.53 -17.75
N TYR A 138 -10.58 -14.27 -17.80
CA TYR A 138 -9.58 -15.30 -17.56
C TYR A 138 -9.68 -15.89 -16.14
N LEU A 139 -9.72 -15.04 -15.12
CA LEU A 139 -9.75 -15.49 -13.72
C LEU A 139 -11.04 -16.26 -13.41
N LEU A 140 -12.18 -15.73 -13.84
CA LEU A 140 -13.49 -16.38 -13.67
C LEU A 140 -13.55 -17.70 -14.45
N GLY A 141 -13.06 -17.73 -15.69
CA GLY A 141 -13.00 -18.95 -16.50
C GLY A 141 -12.16 -20.05 -15.84
N ARG A 142 -10.98 -19.69 -15.29
CA ARG A 142 -10.10 -20.67 -14.63
C ARG A 142 -10.69 -21.20 -13.32
N VAL A 143 -11.27 -20.34 -12.48
CA VAL A 143 -11.85 -20.79 -11.21
C VAL A 143 -13.15 -21.58 -11.42
N ASN A 144 -13.99 -21.19 -12.38
CA ASN A 144 -15.25 -21.88 -12.67
C ASN A 144 -15.06 -23.28 -13.28
N ALA A 145 -13.87 -23.61 -13.76
CA ALA A 145 -13.56 -24.97 -14.21
C ALA A 145 -13.59 -26.00 -13.06
N VAL A 146 -13.50 -25.55 -11.80
CA VAL A 146 -13.46 -26.44 -10.63
C VAL A 146 -14.58 -26.18 -9.61
N LEU A 147 -15.31 -25.08 -9.74
CA LEU A 147 -16.41 -24.75 -8.84
C LEU A 147 -17.71 -25.43 -9.28
N ARG A 148 -18.46 -25.96 -8.32
CA ARG A 148 -19.81 -26.49 -8.56
C ARG A 148 -20.79 -25.37 -8.90
N GLU A 149 -20.72 -24.26 -8.16
CA GLU A 149 -21.50 -23.06 -8.42
C GLU A 149 -20.60 -22.02 -9.10
N PRO A 150 -20.84 -21.69 -10.37
CA PRO A 150 -20.00 -20.76 -11.10
C PRO A 150 -20.15 -19.32 -10.57
N LEU A 151 -19.05 -18.59 -10.57
CA LEU A 151 -18.98 -17.17 -10.31
C LEU A 151 -19.21 -16.39 -11.61
N SER A 152 -19.85 -15.24 -11.48
CA SER A 152 -20.03 -14.27 -12.56
C SER A 152 -19.33 -12.95 -12.23
N HIS A 153 -19.25 -12.05 -13.20
CA HIS A 153 -18.77 -10.67 -12.98
C HIS A 153 -19.52 -9.97 -11.84
N ALA A 154 -20.83 -10.26 -11.68
CA ALA A 154 -21.65 -9.69 -10.62
C ALA A 154 -21.26 -10.15 -9.21
N ASN A 155 -20.43 -11.19 -9.08
CA ASN A 155 -19.91 -11.65 -7.80
C ASN A 155 -18.59 -10.97 -7.39
N VAL A 156 -17.99 -10.16 -8.26
CA VAL A 156 -16.72 -9.48 -7.99
C VAL A 156 -16.98 -8.18 -7.24
N GLU A 157 -16.54 -8.11 -5.99
CA GLU A 157 -16.64 -6.91 -5.13
C GLU A 157 -15.40 -6.04 -5.26
N GLY A 158 -14.24 -6.65 -5.50
CA GLY A 158 -12.95 -5.97 -5.50
C GLY A 158 -12.04 -6.41 -6.61
N ILE A 159 -11.19 -5.50 -7.08
CA ILE A 159 -10.15 -5.81 -8.07
C ILE A 159 -8.92 -4.95 -7.76
N TYR A 160 -7.75 -5.59 -7.72
CA TYR A 160 -6.47 -4.88 -7.70
C TYR A 160 -5.49 -5.47 -8.72
N ALA A 161 -4.60 -4.60 -9.19
CA ALA A 161 -3.51 -4.94 -10.09
C ALA A 161 -2.19 -4.45 -9.50
N GLY A 162 -1.12 -5.19 -9.77
CA GLY A 162 0.24 -4.82 -9.39
C GLY A 162 1.23 -5.23 -10.47
N LEU A 163 2.39 -4.58 -10.47
CA LEU A 163 3.47 -4.87 -11.40
C LEU A 163 4.61 -5.61 -10.68
N ARG A 164 5.04 -6.72 -11.28
CA ARG A 164 6.16 -7.54 -10.82
C ARG A 164 7.42 -7.07 -11.55
N PRO A 165 8.49 -6.67 -10.83
CA PRO A 165 9.77 -6.33 -11.44
C PRO A 165 10.55 -7.61 -11.76
N LEU A 166 10.43 -8.10 -12.99
CA LEU A 166 11.13 -9.29 -13.44
C LEU A 166 12.51 -8.91 -13.98
N LEU A 167 13.56 -9.49 -13.42
CA LEU A 167 14.93 -9.29 -13.92
C LEU A 167 15.08 -9.88 -15.32
N ALA A 168 15.65 -9.09 -16.21
CA ALA A 168 16.16 -9.53 -17.51
C ALA A 168 17.66 -9.20 -17.58
N GLY A 169 18.46 -10.16 -18.05
CA GLY A 169 19.89 -9.95 -18.23
C GLY A 169 20.19 -9.08 -19.45
N THR A 170 21.24 -8.28 -19.35
CA THR A 170 21.81 -7.49 -20.45
C THR A 170 23.16 -8.10 -20.83
N GLY A 171 23.28 -8.68 -22.03
CA GLY A 171 24.54 -9.26 -22.55
C GLY A 171 24.88 -10.68 -22.04
N ASP A 172 26.14 -11.10 -22.21
CA ASP A 172 26.65 -12.46 -21.88
C ASP A 172 26.75 -12.75 -20.37
N ASP A 173 26.58 -11.75 -19.50
CA ASP A 173 26.66 -11.87 -18.03
C ASP A 173 25.38 -12.43 -17.37
N THR A 174 24.56 -13.16 -18.15
CA THR A 174 23.37 -13.88 -17.64
C THR A 174 23.68 -14.93 -16.57
N ALA A 175 24.94 -15.37 -16.46
CA ALA A 175 25.36 -16.44 -15.56
C ALA A 175 25.35 -16.06 -14.07
N ARG A 176 25.33 -14.76 -13.72
CA ARG A 176 25.33 -14.28 -12.31
C ARG A 176 23.99 -13.72 -11.83
N LEU A 177 22.99 -13.64 -12.69
CA LEU A 177 21.66 -13.18 -12.29
C LEU A 177 20.92 -14.34 -11.62
N SER A 178 20.89 -14.29 -10.29
CA SER A 178 20.02 -15.15 -9.49
C SER A 178 18.57 -14.99 -9.97
N ARG A 179 17.84 -16.11 -10.07
CA ARG A 179 16.39 -16.10 -10.33
C ARG A 179 15.60 -15.43 -9.20
N GLU A 180 16.23 -15.17 -8.06
CA GLU A 180 15.63 -14.52 -6.91
C GLU A 180 15.78 -13.00 -7.03
N HIS A 181 16.93 -12.43 -6.70
CA HIS A 181 17.23 -10.99 -6.78
C HIS A 181 18.67 -10.72 -7.20
N ALA A 182 18.95 -9.50 -7.64
CA ALA A 182 20.30 -9.03 -7.98
C ALA A 182 20.67 -7.79 -7.18
N VAL A 183 21.93 -7.73 -6.73
CA VAL A 183 22.54 -6.56 -6.09
C VAL A 183 23.80 -6.20 -6.87
N ALA A 184 23.94 -4.93 -7.23
CA ALA A 184 25.09 -4.42 -7.97
C ALA A 184 25.39 -2.96 -7.66
N GLU A 185 26.57 -2.50 -8.06
CA GLU A 185 26.98 -1.09 -8.00
C GLU A 185 27.34 -0.61 -9.41
N PRO A 186 26.36 -0.16 -10.23
CA PRO A 186 26.63 0.23 -11.62
C PRO A 186 27.39 1.55 -11.75
N VAL A 187 27.40 2.38 -10.70
CA VAL A 187 28.17 3.63 -10.59
C VAL A 187 28.73 3.69 -9.18
N PRO A 188 29.98 4.14 -8.98
CA PRO A 188 30.54 4.29 -7.63
C PRO A 188 29.59 5.07 -6.70
N GLY A 189 29.32 4.54 -5.52
CA GLY A 189 28.43 5.15 -4.52
C GLY A 189 26.94 4.79 -4.66
N LEU A 190 26.52 4.15 -5.76
CA LEU A 190 25.13 3.77 -6.02
C LEU A 190 24.97 2.25 -6.03
N THR A 191 24.42 1.69 -4.96
CA THR A 191 24.00 0.28 -4.91
C THR A 191 22.58 0.16 -5.45
N VAL A 192 22.32 -0.85 -6.28
CA VAL A 192 20.99 -1.16 -6.82
C VAL A 192 20.59 -2.56 -6.38
N VAL A 193 19.33 -2.71 -5.97
CA VAL A 193 18.70 -4.01 -5.72
C VAL A 193 17.42 -4.15 -6.55
N ALA A 194 17.30 -5.24 -7.29
CA ALA A 194 16.16 -5.50 -8.14
C ALA A 194 15.77 -6.99 -8.17
N GLY A 195 14.55 -7.25 -8.63
CA GLY A 195 13.93 -8.57 -8.58
C GLY A 195 13.37 -8.90 -7.20
N GLY A 196 13.39 -10.19 -6.88
CA GLY A 196 13.01 -10.74 -5.59
C GLY A 196 11.50 -10.85 -5.37
N THR A 197 11.15 -11.28 -4.17
CA THR A 197 9.76 -11.46 -3.75
C THR A 197 9.54 -10.82 -2.39
N TYR A 198 8.27 -10.59 -2.05
CA TYR A 198 7.92 -10.12 -0.71
C TYR A 198 8.45 -11.05 0.39
N THR A 199 8.41 -12.37 0.16
CA THR A 199 8.87 -13.40 1.10
C THR A 199 10.37 -13.31 1.37
N THR A 200 11.18 -12.96 0.36
CA THR A 200 12.64 -12.86 0.49
C THR A 200 13.14 -11.46 0.80
N SER A 201 12.23 -10.48 0.94
CA SER A 201 12.56 -9.06 1.09
C SER A 201 13.57 -8.74 2.20
N ARG A 202 13.54 -9.44 3.34
CA ARG A 202 14.51 -9.27 4.42
C ARG A 202 15.94 -9.64 4.00
N VAL A 203 16.10 -10.79 3.33
CA VAL A 203 17.41 -11.25 2.83
C VAL A 203 17.93 -10.28 1.78
N MET A 204 17.07 -9.90 0.83
CA MET A 204 17.41 -8.92 -0.20
C MET A 204 17.89 -7.58 0.40
N ALA A 205 17.22 -7.11 1.45
CA ALA A 205 17.60 -5.88 2.13
C ALA A 205 18.95 -6.02 2.85
N ALA A 206 19.23 -7.18 3.46
CA ALA A 206 20.51 -7.45 4.09
C ALA A 206 21.65 -7.42 3.05
N ASP A 207 21.50 -8.13 1.93
CA ASP A 207 22.50 -8.17 0.86
C ASP A 207 22.77 -6.77 0.28
N ALA A 208 21.71 -5.98 0.04
CA ALA A 208 21.84 -4.62 -0.47
C ALA A 208 22.56 -3.68 0.53
N VAL A 209 22.25 -3.81 1.82
CA VAL A 209 22.91 -3.01 2.88
C VAL A 209 24.37 -3.44 3.06
N ASP A 210 24.67 -4.73 3.05
CA ASP A 210 26.03 -5.26 3.20
C ASP A 210 26.91 -4.80 2.02
N HIS A 211 26.38 -4.86 0.80
CA HIS A 211 27.05 -4.36 -0.40
C HIS A 211 27.29 -2.84 -0.32
N ALA A 212 26.28 -2.06 0.11
CA ALA A 212 26.45 -0.63 0.30
C ALA A 212 27.46 -0.31 1.41
N ALA A 213 27.48 -1.10 2.48
CA ALA A 213 28.34 -0.89 3.65
C ALA A 213 29.82 -1.14 3.36
N ALA A 214 30.16 -2.08 2.47
CA ALA A 214 31.53 -2.36 2.07
C ALA A 214 32.27 -1.10 1.55
N GLY A 215 31.54 -0.17 0.91
CA GLY A 215 32.08 1.10 0.41
C GLY A 215 32.17 2.25 1.44
N LEU A 216 31.83 2.04 2.71
CA LEU A 216 31.81 3.12 3.73
C LEU A 216 33.18 3.44 4.35
N GLY A 217 34.20 2.61 4.11
CA GLY A 217 35.53 2.78 4.71
C GLY A 217 35.57 2.59 6.23
N ARG A 218 34.54 1.95 6.81
CA ARG A 218 34.47 1.58 8.23
C ARG A 218 33.72 0.27 8.40
N ALA A 219 34.00 -0.43 9.48
CA ALA A 219 33.21 -1.60 9.86
C ALA A 219 31.76 -1.19 10.18
N VAL A 220 30.82 -2.02 9.74
CA VAL A 220 29.41 -1.97 10.08
C VAL A 220 29.06 -3.29 10.76
N SER A 221 28.33 -3.23 11.86
CA SER A 221 27.90 -4.42 12.58
C SER A 221 26.99 -5.29 11.71
N PRO A 222 27.03 -6.63 11.85
CA PRO A 222 26.12 -7.52 11.14
C PRO A 222 24.65 -7.17 11.38
N SER A 223 23.81 -7.43 10.37
CA SER A 223 22.36 -7.23 10.47
C SER A 223 21.73 -8.10 11.55
N LEU A 224 20.87 -7.52 12.39
CA LEU A 224 20.07 -8.22 13.41
C LEU A 224 18.60 -8.35 13.00
N THR A 225 18.29 -8.11 11.72
CA THR A 225 16.91 -8.04 11.21
C THR A 225 16.17 -9.38 11.23
N ASP A 226 16.87 -10.50 11.37
CA ASP A 226 16.29 -11.83 11.56
C ASP A 226 15.71 -12.03 12.96
N LYS A 227 16.18 -11.25 13.94
CA LYS A 227 15.77 -11.29 15.35
C LYS A 227 15.01 -10.04 15.79
N LEU A 228 14.94 -9.02 14.94
CA LEU A 228 14.29 -7.77 15.26
C LEU A 228 12.77 -7.89 15.07
N PRO A 229 11.96 -7.83 16.15
CA PRO A 229 10.52 -7.76 15.99
C PRO A 229 10.12 -6.44 15.33
N LEU A 230 9.19 -6.51 14.38
CA LEU A 230 8.58 -5.31 13.82
C LEU A 230 7.61 -4.67 14.83
N VAL A 231 7.30 -3.38 14.65
CA VAL A 231 6.29 -2.71 15.47
C VAL A 231 4.97 -3.48 15.51
N GLY A 232 4.38 -3.58 16.69
CA GLY A 232 3.19 -4.40 16.94
C GLY A 232 3.45 -5.90 17.16
N ALA A 233 4.67 -6.43 16.96
CA ALA A 233 4.91 -7.85 17.17
C ALA A 233 5.05 -8.24 18.66
N VAL A 234 5.75 -7.42 19.44
CA VAL A 234 6.03 -7.72 20.86
C VAL A 234 4.74 -7.66 21.68
N GLY A 235 4.41 -8.73 22.40
CA GLY A 235 3.21 -8.81 23.25
C GLY A 235 1.93 -9.27 22.53
N TYR A 236 1.97 -9.50 21.21
CA TYR A 236 0.80 -9.94 20.44
C TYR A 236 0.12 -11.19 21.02
N HIS A 237 0.89 -12.25 21.26
CA HIS A 237 0.33 -13.53 21.74
C HIS A 237 -0.27 -13.40 23.14
N GLU A 238 0.36 -12.65 24.03
CA GLU A 238 -0.19 -12.39 25.38
C GLU A 238 -1.52 -11.65 25.29
N MET A 239 -1.57 -10.56 24.50
CA MET A 239 -2.81 -9.81 24.30
C MET A 239 -3.89 -10.64 23.62
N TRP A 240 -3.54 -11.52 22.68
CA TRP A 240 -4.48 -12.42 22.02
C TRP A 240 -5.10 -13.43 22.99
N GLN A 241 -4.30 -14.03 23.87
CA GLN A 241 -4.80 -14.94 24.90
C GLN A 241 -5.71 -14.23 25.91
N HIS A 242 -5.43 -12.96 26.22
CA HIS A 242 -6.20 -12.15 27.17
C HIS A 242 -7.22 -11.22 26.50
N ARG A 243 -7.58 -11.45 25.23
CA ARG A 243 -8.43 -10.53 24.45
C ARG A 243 -9.78 -10.24 25.08
N ASP A 244 -10.40 -11.19 25.78
CA ASP A 244 -11.65 -10.97 26.49
C ASP A 244 -11.49 -10.03 27.70
N ALA A 245 -10.35 -10.10 28.40
CA ALA A 245 -10.03 -9.19 29.48
C ALA A 245 -9.74 -7.78 28.96
N VAL A 246 -9.02 -7.69 27.83
CA VAL A 246 -8.78 -6.42 27.11
C VAL A 246 -10.12 -5.82 26.68
N ALA A 247 -11.01 -6.62 26.09
CA ALA A 247 -12.35 -6.20 25.67
C ALA A 247 -13.17 -5.62 26.84
N ARG A 248 -13.18 -6.31 28.00
CA ARG A 248 -13.84 -5.81 29.22
C ARG A 248 -13.22 -4.51 29.73
N ARG A 249 -11.89 -4.41 29.75
CA ARG A 249 -11.17 -3.21 30.20
C ARG A 249 -11.53 -1.98 29.38
N PHE A 250 -11.60 -2.13 28.06
CA PHE A 250 -11.91 -1.04 27.13
C PHE A 250 -13.41 -0.91 26.83
N GLN A 251 -14.25 -1.75 27.43
CA GLN A 251 -15.71 -1.79 27.22
C GLN A 251 -16.11 -1.91 25.74
N VAL A 252 -15.39 -2.75 24.99
CA VAL A 252 -15.63 -3.03 23.57
C VAL A 252 -15.91 -4.51 23.33
N PRO A 253 -16.53 -4.90 22.20
CA PRO A 253 -16.68 -6.31 21.84
C PRO A 253 -15.32 -7.01 21.62
N ALA A 254 -15.22 -8.28 22.02
CA ALA A 254 -14.01 -9.08 21.79
C ALA A 254 -13.60 -9.16 20.32
N GLY A 255 -14.57 -9.27 19.41
CA GLY A 255 -14.31 -9.26 17.96
C GLY A 255 -13.64 -7.97 17.46
N LEU A 256 -13.85 -6.82 18.11
CA LEU A 256 -13.10 -5.60 17.77
C LEU A 256 -11.65 -5.70 18.21
N VAL A 257 -11.38 -6.29 19.38
CA VAL A 257 -10.01 -6.53 19.84
C VAL A 257 -9.29 -7.49 18.91
N GLU A 258 -9.95 -8.58 18.49
CA GLU A 258 -9.41 -9.55 17.53
C GLU A 258 -9.06 -8.89 16.19
N HIS A 259 -9.98 -8.08 15.64
CA HIS A 259 -9.75 -7.30 14.43
C HIS A 259 -8.53 -6.38 14.54
N LEU A 260 -8.47 -5.59 15.62
CA LEU A 260 -7.37 -4.65 15.82
C LEU A 260 -6.03 -5.37 16.05
N LEU A 261 -6.03 -6.49 16.79
CA LEU A 261 -4.84 -7.33 16.97
C LEU A 261 -4.36 -7.90 15.63
N GLY A 262 -5.27 -8.39 14.79
CA GLY A 262 -4.94 -8.93 13.47
C GLY A 262 -4.33 -7.89 12.51
N ARG A 263 -4.60 -6.60 12.73
CA ARG A 263 -4.15 -5.50 11.85
C ARG A 263 -2.96 -4.72 12.39
N TYR A 264 -2.94 -4.46 13.69
CA TYR A 264 -1.96 -3.59 14.35
C TYR A 264 -1.04 -4.36 15.31
N GLY A 265 -1.25 -5.66 15.50
CA GLY A 265 -0.55 -6.43 16.52
C GLY A 265 -0.81 -5.86 17.91
N SER A 266 0.20 -5.84 18.79
CA SER A 266 0.10 -5.27 20.13
C SER A 266 -0.18 -3.76 20.17
N HIS A 267 0.08 -3.03 19.08
CA HIS A 267 -0.32 -1.62 18.97
C HIS A 267 -1.85 -1.44 18.89
N ALA A 268 -2.63 -2.52 18.80
CA ALA A 268 -4.08 -2.49 19.02
C ALA A 268 -4.45 -1.77 20.33
N GLY A 269 -3.61 -1.86 21.37
CA GLY A 269 -3.80 -1.13 22.61
C GLY A 269 -3.83 0.39 22.44
N GLU A 270 -3.02 0.95 21.53
CA GLU A 270 -3.01 2.38 21.21
C GLU A 270 -4.32 2.81 20.53
N VAL A 271 -4.83 1.98 19.61
CA VAL A 271 -6.11 2.24 18.93
C VAL A 271 -7.29 2.14 19.90
N LEU A 272 -7.26 1.16 20.81
CA LEU A 272 -8.25 1.01 21.88
C LEU A 272 -8.21 2.19 22.87
N ALA A 273 -7.02 2.70 23.18
CA ALA A 273 -6.87 3.91 24.00
C ALA A 273 -7.48 5.14 23.34
N LEU A 274 -7.31 5.31 22.01
CA LEU A 274 -7.99 6.38 21.26
C LEU A 274 -9.52 6.27 21.37
N ILE A 275 -10.07 5.06 21.33
CA ILE A 275 -11.52 4.83 21.53
C ILE A 275 -11.95 5.19 22.96
N ALA A 276 -11.16 4.82 23.97
CA ALA A 276 -11.47 5.14 25.36
C ALA A 276 -11.44 6.66 25.63
N GLU A 277 -10.48 7.38 25.03
CA GLU A 277 -10.36 8.84 25.14
C GLU A 277 -11.44 9.57 24.32
N HIS A 278 -11.78 9.03 23.15
CA HIS A 278 -12.77 9.59 22.23
C HIS A 278 -13.77 8.51 21.80
N PRO A 279 -14.85 8.28 22.59
CA PRO A 279 -15.82 7.22 22.32
C PRO A 279 -16.51 7.29 20.96
N ASP A 280 -16.59 8.47 20.34
CA ASP A 280 -17.11 8.64 18.98
C ASP A 280 -16.23 7.95 17.92
N LEU A 281 -14.94 7.74 18.19
CA LEU A 281 -14.04 7.00 17.30
C LEU A 281 -14.33 5.49 17.27
N ALA A 282 -15.16 4.98 18.18
CA ALA A 282 -15.69 3.61 18.12
C ALA A 282 -16.70 3.40 16.99
N ALA A 283 -17.20 4.48 16.37
CA ALA A 283 -18.13 4.38 15.25
C ALA A 283 -17.51 3.67 14.05
N GLN A 284 -18.36 2.95 13.31
CA GLN A 284 -17.94 2.31 12.06
C GLN A 284 -17.69 3.36 10.98
N VAL A 285 -16.75 3.06 10.08
CA VAL A 285 -16.58 3.87 8.87
C VAL A 285 -17.77 3.58 7.93
N PRO A 286 -18.53 4.59 7.46
CA PRO A 286 -19.68 4.36 6.58
C PRO A 286 -19.28 3.66 5.28
N GLY A 287 -19.95 2.55 4.91
CA GLY A 287 -19.62 1.77 3.72
C GLY A 287 -18.30 0.98 3.84
N ALA A 288 -17.79 0.85 5.07
CA ALA A 288 -16.59 0.11 5.41
C ALA A 288 -16.74 -0.41 6.85
N GLU A 289 -17.83 -1.13 7.10
CA GLU A 289 -18.31 -1.47 8.45
C GLU A 289 -17.32 -2.35 9.24
N GLY A 290 -16.38 -3.01 8.55
CA GLY A 290 -15.26 -3.72 9.16
C GLY A 290 -14.27 -2.79 9.90
N TYR A 291 -14.26 -1.50 9.57
CA TYR A 291 -13.31 -0.54 10.11
C TYR A 291 -13.95 0.41 11.12
N ARG A 292 -13.12 0.96 12.02
CA ARG A 292 -13.51 2.01 12.98
C ARG A 292 -12.92 3.36 12.61
N MET A 293 -13.59 4.44 13.01
CA MET A 293 -13.07 5.80 12.85
C MET A 293 -11.73 5.98 13.60
N ALA A 294 -11.50 5.24 14.69
CA ALA A 294 -10.22 5.17 15.37
C ALA A 294 -9.06 4.67 14.47
N GLU A 295 -9.31 3.74 13.55
CA GLU A 295 -8.29 3.25 12.62
C GLU A 295 -7.93 4.31 11.58
N ILE A 296 -8.91 5.10 11.13
CA ILE A 296 -8.71 6.25 10.24
C ILE A 296 -7.86 7.32 10.94
N HIS A 297 -8.18 7.60 12.21
CA HIS A 297 -7.40 8.53 13.03
C HIS A 297 -5.97 8.03 13.20
N TYR A 298 -5.80 6.76 13.59
CA TYR A 298 -4.48 6.16 13.79
C TYR A 298 -3.64 6.13 12.51
N ALA A 299 -4.26 5.85 11.36
CA ALA A 299 -3.61 5.87 10.05
C ALA A 299 -2.94 7.22 9.74
N VAL A 300 -3.60 8.30 10.14
CA VAL A 300 -3.14 9.68 9.97
C VAL A 300 -2.03 10.01 10.98
N THR A 301 -2.27 9.76 12.26
CA THR A 301 -1.40 10.27 13.32
C THR A 301 -0.16 9.42 13.56
N HIS A 302 -0.22 8.12 13.26
CA HIS A 302 0.85 7.15 13.56
C HIS A 302 1.40 6.44 12.32
N ASP A 303 0.60 6.28 11.26
CA ASP A 303 1.03 5.60 10.03
C ASP A 303 1.32 6.54 8.85
N GLY A 304 1.45 7.85 9.12
CA GLY A 304 1.89 8.84 8.14
C GLY A 304 1.01 8.92 6.89
N ALA A 305 -0.30 8.67 7.00
CA ALA A 305 -1.23 8.91 5.91
C ALA A 305 -1.41 10.41 5.70
N LEU A 306 -1.14 10.90 4.48
CA LEU A 306 -1.27 12.32 4.13
C LEU A 306 -2.55 12.58 3.34
N HIS A 307 -2.93 11.65 2.47
CA HIS A 307 -4.10 11.78 1.60
C HIS A 307 -5.15 10.69 1.90
N LEU A 308 -6.38 10.93 1.45
CA LEU A 308 -7.49 9.97 1.57
C LEU A 308 -7.13 8.61 0.95
N GLU A 309 -6.42 8.61 -0.18
CA GLU A 309 -5.97 7.38 -0.83
C GLU A 309 -5.04 6.55 0.06
N ASP A 310 -4.18 7.17 0.87
CA ASP A 310 -3.29 6.43 1.77
C ASP A 310 -4.09 5.66 2.80
N VAL A 311 -5.16 6.27 3.31
CA VAL A 311 -6.07 5.63 4.25
C VAL A 311 -6.88 4.54 3.58
N LEU A 312 -7.61 4.83 2.49
CA LEU A 312 -8.56 3.88 1.88
C LEU A 312 -7.89 2.70 1.15
N THR A 313 -6.69 2.91 0.61
CA THR A 313 -6.03 1.91 -0.26
C THR A 313 -4.86 1.19 0.40
N ARG A 314 -4.20 1.80 1.40
CA ARG A 314 -2.96 1.25 1.98
C ARG A 314 -3.00 1.00 3.48
N ARG A 315 -3.64 1.87 4.28
CA ARG A 315 -3.74 1.68 5.74
C ARG A 315 -4.95 0.83 6.10
N THR A 316 -6.05 1.09 5.44
CA THR A 316 -7.19 0.19 5.33
C THR A 316 -7.17 -0.48 3.95
N ARG A 317 -8.11 -1.40 3.72
CA ARG A 317 -8.24 -2.11 2.45
C ARG A 317 -9.62 -1.86 1.81
N VAL A 318 -10.28 -0.77 2.23
CA VAL A 318 -11.63 -0.39 1.78
C VAL A 318 -11.71 -0.31 0.25
N SER A 319 -10.68 0.18 -0.43
CA SER A 319 -10.69 0.29 -1.89
C SER A 319 -10.87 -1.03 -2.66
N ILE A 320 -10.59 -2.16 -2.02
CA ILE A 320 -10.70 -3.50 -2.61
C ILE A 320 -11.74 -4.38 -1.90
N GLU A 321 -12.10 -4.08 -0.64
CA GLU A 321 -13.08 -4.86 0.15
C GLU A 321 -14.50 -4.32 0.03
N ASP A 322 -14.69 -3.07 -0.40
CA ASP A 322 -16.01 -2.47 -0.63
C ASP A 322 -16.32 -2.41 -2.13
N ALA A 323 -17.52 -2.86 -2.52
CA ALA A 323 -17.99 -2.80 -3.91
C ALA A 323 -18.05 -1.36 -4.44
N GLY A 324 -18.31 -0.38 -3.56
CA GLY A 324 -18.23 1.04 -3.86
C GLY A 324 -16.80 1.61 -3.91
N ARG A 325 -15.77 0.77 -3.75
CA ARG A 325 -14.34 1.12 -3.69
C ARG A 325 -14.02 2.24 -2.69
N GLY A 326 -14.82 2.36 -1.63
CA GLY A 326 -14.67 3.40 -0.62
C GLY A 326 -15.29 4.75 -0.97
N LEU A 327 -16.09 4.87 -2.03
CA LEU A 327 -16.81 6.11 -2.36
C LEU A 327 -17.80 6.52 -1.27
N THR A 328 -18.41 5.54 -0.60
CA THR A 328 -19.30 5.79 0.55
C THR A 328 -18.51 6.22 1.79
N ALA A 329 -17.33 5.63 1.99
CA ALA A 329 -16.42 5.98 3.07
C ALA A 329 -15.77 7.35 2.87
N ALA A 330 -15.53 7.75 1.62
CA ALA A 330 -14.99 9.06 1.30
C ALA A 330 -15.94 10.16 1.80
N PRO A 331 -15.43 11.20 2.49
CA PRO A 331 -16.26 12.33 2.86
C PRO A 331 -16.78 13.05 1.61
N ARG A 332 -18.00 13.57 1.68
CA ARG A 332 -18.61 14.35 0.59
C ARG A 332 -17.95 15.71 0.35
N SER A 333 -16.98 16.13 1.17
CA SER A 333 -16.24 17.39 1.00
C SER A 333 -14.75 17.20 1.27
N PRO A 334 -13.85 17.54 0.32
CA PRO A 334 -12.40 17.50 0.52
C PRO A 334 -11.92 18.37 1.70
N ARG A 335 -12.70 19.40 2.08
CA ARG A 335 -12.38 20.32 3.17
C ARG A 335 -12.47 19.68 4.56
N SER A 336 -13.13 18.52 4.71
CA SER A 336 -13.16 17.83 6.01
C SER A 336 -11.86 17.12 6.38
N TRP A 337 -10.89 17.08 5.45
CA TRP A 337 -9.51 16.61 5.68
C TRP A 337 -8.49 17.77 5.69
N GLY A 338 -8.87 18.93 5.16
CA GLY A 338 -7.99 20.09 4.99
C GLY A 338 -7.87 20.96 6.24
N GLY A 339 -7.31 20.41 7.32
CA GLY A 339 -6.86 21.16 8.50
C GLY A 339 -5.41 21.65 8.42
N CYS A 340 -4.69 21.37 7.32
CA CYS A 340 -3.37 21.91 7.05
C CYS A 340 -3.47 23.12 6.12
N SER A 341 -3.61 24.31 6.70
CA SER A 341 -3.44 25.57 5.99
C SER A 341 -1.97 25.75 5.62
N ALA A 342 -1.60 25.45 4.38
CA ALA A 342 -0.49 26.16 3.74
C ALA A 342 -0.95 27.61 3.55
N GLY A 343 -0.17 28.54 4.09
CA GLY A 343 -0.43 29.97 3.94
C GLY A 343 -0.39 30.39 2.48
N THR A 344 -1.10 31.50 2.23
CA THR A 344 -1.22 32.26 0.98
C THR A 344 -2.11 31.67 -0.11
N ALA A 345 -3.23 32.36 -0.28
CA ALA A 345 -4.20 32.20 -1.34
C ALA A 345 -3.61 32.59 -2.70
N ASN A 346 -3.73 31.69 -3.68
CA ASN A 346 -4.28 31.94 -5.01
C ASN A 346 -3.93 30.75 -5.92
N GLY A 347 -4.93 30.21 -6.61
CA GLY A 347 -4.72 29.25 -7.70
C GLY A 347 -5.19 27.83 -7.43
N CYS A 348 -6.46 27.64 -7.09
CA CYS A 348 -7.12 26.34 -7.25
C CYS A 348 -8.20 26.46 -8.33
N THR A 349 -7.77 26.59 -9.59
CA THR A 349 -8.65 26.52 -10.75
C THR A 349 -8.93 25.06 -11.10
N ARG A 350 -10.22 24.73 -11.10
CA ARG A 350 -10.81 23.45 -11.54
C ARG A 350 -10.20 22.98 -12.86
N ARG A 351 -9.80 21.71 -12.92
CA ARG A 351 -9.80 20.93 -14.17
C ARG A 351 -10.68 19.69 -13.94
N SER A 352 -11.89 19.75 -14.48
CA SER A 352 -12.73 18.56 -14.70
C SER A 352 -12.29 17.89 -16.00
N PRO A 353 -12.23 16.55 -16.10
CA PRO A 353 -12.12 15.89 -17.39
C PRO A 353 -13.44 16.06 -18.17
N SER A 354 -13.33 16.50 -19.42
CA SER A 354 -14.41 16.58 -20.40
C SER A 354 -14.96 15.19 -20.74
N THR A 355 -16.24 14.95 -20.52
CA THR A 355 -17.01 13.86 -21.14
C THR A 355 -17.52 14.29 -22.51
N PRO A 356 -17.48 13.44 -23.56
CA PRO A 356 -18.21 13.69 -24.79
C PRO A 356 -19.69 13.33 -24.62
N SER A 357 -20.53 14.19 -25.17
CA SER A 357 -21.99 14.13 -25.21
C SER A 357 -22.53 12.97 -26.07
N GLY A 358 -23.66 12.39 -25.65
CA GLY A 358 -24.69 11.94 -26.59
C GLY A 358 -25.48 10.68 -26.21
N TYR A 359 -26.52 10.80 -25.36
CA TYR A 359 -27.82 10.12 -25.55
C TYR A 359 -28.86 10.55 -24.47
N THR A 360 -30.05 10.92 -24.90
CA THR A 360 -31.32 11.00 -24.12
C THR A 360 -32.43 10.50 -25.05
N PRO A 361 -33.44 9.72 -24.61
CA PRO A 361 -34.57 10.17 -23.75
C PRO A 361 -35.00 9.05 -22.74
N SER A 362 -36.02 9.10 -21.85
CA SER A 362 -37.34 9.74 -21.75
C SER A 362 -37.84 9.67 -20.27
N ALA A 363 -38.94 10.37 -19.97
CA ALA A 363 -39.44 10.82 -18.66
C ALA A 363 -40.13 9.79 -17.72
N ALA A 364 -40.26 10.20 -16.45
CA ALA A 364 -40.70 9.49 -15.25
C ALA A 364 -42.23 9.28 -15.09
N PRO A 365 -42.68 8.75 -13.93
CA PRO A 365 -43.34 9.68 -12.99
C PRO A 365 -42.86 9.61 -11.54
N ARG A 366 -43.00 10.76 -10.87
CA ARG A 366 -42.50 11.12 -9.53
C ARG A 366 -43.35 10.54 -8.39
N ARG A 367 -42.71 10.13 -7.29
CA ARG A 367 -43.33 9.97 -5.95
C ARG A 367 -42.85 11.12 -5.02
N PRO A 368 -43.68 11.57 -4.05
CA PRO A 368 -43.39 12.75 -3.22
C PRO A 368 -42.31 12.47 -2.15
N PRO A 369 -41.58 13.50 -1.69
CA PRO A 369 -40.47 13.33 -0.75
C PRO A 369 -40.98 13.17 0.69
N THR A 370 -40.62 12.06 1.34
CA THR A 370 -40.68 11.93 2.80
C THR A 370 -39.46 12.64 3.42
N THR A 371 -39.72 13.66 4.22
CA THR A 371 -38.72 14.39 4.99
C THR A 371 -38.18 13.54 6.13
N ARG A 372 -37.10 12.79 5.89
CA ARG A 372 -36.18 12.36 6.96
C ARG A 372 -34.94 13.24 6.90
N ARG A 373 -34.70 14.03 7.96
CA ARG A 373 -33.43 14.73 8.17
C ARG A 373 -32.29 13.71 8.10
N PRO A 374 -31.25 13.92 7.27
CA PRO A 374 -30.12 13.00 7.22
C PRO A 374 -29.29 13.11 8.51
N PRO A 375 -28.63 12.03 8.96
CA PRO A 375 -27.68 12.11 10.06
C PRO A 375 -26.53 13.06 9.69
N LEU A 376 -26.08 13.84 10.68
CA LEU A 376 -24.95 14.76 10.58
C LEU A 376 -23.68 14.00 10.11
N PRO A 377 -22.78 14.62 9.31
CA PRO A 377 -21.67 13.90 8.72
C PRO A 377 -20.65 13.47 9.79
N ALA A 378 -20.37 12.16 9.84
CA ALA A 378 -19.41 11.46 10.72
C ALA A 378 -17.98 12.05 10.74
N TRP A 379 -17.67 12.94 9.80
CA TRP A 379 -16.36 13.56 9.62
C TRP A 379 -16.16 14.88 10.39
N ARG A 380 -17.19 15.40 11.08
CA ARG A 380 -17.07 16.69 11.81
C ARG A 380 -16.04 16.63 12.95
N HIS A 381 -15.84 15.49 13.57
CA HIS A 381 -14.87 15.30 14.67
C HIS A 381 -13.41 15.34 14.20
N LEU A 382 -13.18 15.06 12.90
CA LEU A 382 -11.87 15.14 12.26
C LEU A 382 -11.52 16.56 11.77
N THR A 383 -12.23 17.61 12.18
CA THR A 383 -11.92 18.99 11.73
C THR A 383 -10.92 19.72 12.64
N ARG A 384 -10.57 19.16 13.80
CA ARG A 384 -9.52 19.66 14.69
C ARG A 384 -8.32 18.72 14.69
N TRP A 385 -7.53 18.80 13.62
CA TRP A 385 -6.23 18.14 13.59
C TRP A 385 -5.28 18.93 14.50
N PRO A 386 -4.57 18.30 15.45
CA PRO A 386 -3.49 18.98 16.13
C PRO A 386 -2.45 19.42 15.09
N ARG A 387 -2.15 20.72 15.05
CA ARG A 387 -1.01 21.26 14.31
C ARG A 387 0.26 20.74 14.97
N ARG A 388 0.69 19.52 14.63
CA ARG A 388 2.05 18.95 14.76
C ARG A 388 1.94 17.43 14.89
N THR A 389 2.11 16.76 13.76
CA THR A 389 2.83 15.49 13.72
C THR A 389 3.77 15.58 12.53
N ARG A 390 4.88 16.31 12.72
CA ARG A 390 6.11 15.80 12.14
C ARG A 390 6.27 14.42 12.78
N LEU A 391 6.62 13.40 12.00
CA LEU A 391 7.42 12.32 12.55
C LEU A 391 8.68 13.01 13.10
N VAL A 392 8.63 13.42 14.38
CA VAL A 392 9.74 14.02 15.08
C VAL A 392 10.50 12.85 15.68
N ALA A 393 11.70 12.67 15.13
CA ALA A 393 12.86 11.92 15.63
C ALA A 393 12.59 10.47 16.09
#